data_AF-A0A944GJD9-F1
#
_entry.id   AF-A0A944GJD9-F1
#
_cell.length_a   1.000
_cell.length_b   1.000
_cell.length_c   1.000
_cell.angle_alpha   90.00
_cell.angle_beta   90.00
_cell.angle_gamma   90.00
#
_symmetry.space_group_name_H-M   'P 1'
#
loop_
_entity.id
_entity.type
_entity.pdbx_description
1 polymer ?
#
loop_
_entity_poly.entity_id
_entity_poly.type
_entity_poly.pdbx_seq_one_letter_code
_entity_poly.pdbx_strand_id
1 'polypeptide(L)' 'MKLVIVVIALVGIAVMLLGVKIFFVKGGKFPNTHIHSNKHMKKRGITCAHDKEFYK' A
#
# COMPACT_ATOMS: atom_id res chain seq x y z
N MET A 1 -27.08 -14.19 13.87
CA MET A 1 -25.85 -14.29 14.68
C MET A 1 -24.75 -15.13 14.01
N LYS A 2 -24.97 -16.42 13.69
CA LYS A 2 -23.95 -17.31 13.10
C LYS A 2 -23.30 -16.79 11.80
N LEU A 3 -24.09 -16.24 10.88
CA LEU A 3 -23.58 -15.67 9.62
C LEU A 3 -22.68 -14.46 9.84
N VAL A 4 -23.03 -13.59 10.79
CA VAL A 4 -22.24 -12.38 11.11
C VAL A 4 -20.84 -12.78 11.59
N ILE A 5 -20.74 -13.81 12.43
CA ILE A 5 -19.46 -14.33 12.93
C ILE A 5 -18.61 -14.88 11.78
N VAL A 6 -19.22 -15.65 10.87
CA VAL A 6 -18.53 -16.21 9.70
C VAL A 6 -18.01 -15.10 8.79
N VAL A 7 -18.82 -14.07 8.51
CA VAL A 7 -18.42 -12.94 7.66
C VAL A 7 -17.27 -12.15 8.29
N ILE A 8 -17.34 -11.86 9.59
CA ILE A 8 -16.27 -11.15 10.31
C ILE A 8 -14.97 -11.95 10.27
N ALA A 9 -15.03 -13.27 10.49
CA ALA A 9 -13.86 -14.13 10.42
C ALA A 9 -13.23 -14.11 9.01
N LEU A 10 -14.04 -14.20 7.96
CA LEU A 10 -13.58 -14.20 6.57
C LEU A 10 -12.91 -12.85 6.19
N VAL A 11 -13.55 -11.74 6.52
CA VAL A 11 -13.02 -10.39 6.26
C VAL A 11 -11.76 -10.14 7.10
N GLY A 12 -11.75 -10.58 8.35
CA GLY A 12 -10.59 -10.49 9.22
C GLY A 12 -9.37 -11.22 8.65
N ILE A 13 -9.57 -12.45 8.15
CA ILE A 13 -8.52 -13.20 7.47
C ILE A 13 -8.04 -12.47 6.20
N ALA A 14 -8.95 -11.94 5.38
CA ALA A 14 -8.57 -11.19 4.19
C ALA A 14 -7.71 -9.96 4.51
N VAL A 15 -8.07 -9.19 5.55
CA VAL A 15 -7.28 -8.02 5.99
C VAL A 15 -5.93 -8.44 6.54
N MET A 16 -5.88 -9.52 7.33
CA MET A 16 -4.61 -10.06 7.82
C MET A 16 -3.68 -10.48 6.69
N LEU A 17 -4.22 -11.16 5.66
CA LEU A 17 -3.46 -11.60 4.48
C LEU A 17 -2.96 -10.43 3.63
N LEU A 18 -3.77 -9.38 3.43
CA LEU A 18 -3.35 -8.17 2.72
C LEU A 18 -2.27 -7.39 3.51
N GLY A 19 -2.35 -7.41 4.83
CA GLY A 19 -1.44 -6.71 5.73
C GLY A 19 -0.28 -7.53 6.26
N VAL A 20 0.04 -8.72 5.75
CA VAL A 20 1.06 -9.63 6.35
C VAL A 20 2.38 -8.91 6.61
N LYS A 21 2.83 -8.09 5.65
CA LYS A 21 4.09 -7.34 5.79
C LYS A 21 4.03 -6.26 6.87
N ILE A 22 2.86 -5.76 7.23
CA ILE A 22 2.66 -4.73 8.25
C ILE A 22 2.50 -5.37 9.63
N PHE A 23 1.77 -6.48 9.70
CA PHE A 23 1.52 -7.19 10.96
C PHE A 23 2.70 -8.05 11.41
N PHE A 24 3.42 -8.70 10.49
CA PHE A 24 4.45 -9.70 10.82
C PHE A 24 5.89 -9.26 10.57
N VAL A 25 6.14 -8.14 9.86
CA VAL A 25 7.52 -7.64 9.64
C VAL A 25 7.79 -6.43 10.52
N LYS A 26 8.88 -6.50 11.31
CA LYS A 26 9.31 -5.42 12.20
C LYS A 26 9.69 -4.20 11.35
N GLY A 27 8.96 -3.10 11.51
CA GLY A 27 9.11 -1.90 10.68
C GLY A 27 8.30 -1.91 9.37
N GLY A 28 7.35 -2.84 9.22
CA GLY A 28 6.40 -2.85 8.12
C GLY A 28 5.64 -1.53 8.03
N LYS A 29 5.74 -0.87 6.88
CA LYS A 29 5.00 0.35 6.54
C LYS A 29 4.30 0.12 5.21
N PHE A 30 3.15 0.76 5.03
CA PHE A 30 2.56 0.86 3.70
C PHE A 30 3.56 1.56 2.77
N PRO A 31 3.79 1.03 1.56
CA PRO A 31 4.66 1.69 0.59
C PRO A 31 4.11 3.07 0.25
N ASN A 32 4.99 4.04 0.03
CA ASN A 32 4.57 5.37 -0.41
C ASN A 32 3.98 5.26 -1.82
N THR A 33 2.64 5.37 -1.90
CA THR A 33 1.89 5.35 -3.16
C THR A 33 1.94 6.68 -3.90
N HIS A 34 2.40 7.75 -3.25
CA HIS A 34 2.68 9.02 -3.92
C HIS A 34 3.92 8.92 -4.82
N ILE A 35 3.71 9.07 -6.13
CA ILE A 35 4.77 8.99 -7.15
C ILE A 35 5.88 10.00 -6.86
N HIS A 36 5.54 11.25 -6.50
CA HIS A 36 6.51 12.32 -6.23
C HIS A 36 7.43 12.03 -5.03
N SER A 37 6.90 11.41 -3.96
CA SER A 37 7.67 11.11 -2.73
C SER A 37 8.40 9.75 -2.79
N ASN A 38 8.06 8.91 -3.77
CA ASN A 38 8.63 7.57 -3.89
C ASN A 38 9.99 7.58 -4.59
N LYS A 39 11.07 7.51 -3.79
CA LYS A 39 12.46 7.41 -4.27
C LYS A 39 12.67 6.26 -5.28
N HIS A 40 11.91 5.17 -5.15
CA HIS A 40 12.05 4.02 -6.04
C HIS A 40 11.43 4.25 -7.43
N MET A 41 10.36 5.06 -7.50
CA MET A 41 9.75 5.47 -8.77
C MET A 41 10.63 6.51 -9.48
N LYS A 42 11.19 7.46 -8.72
CA LYS A 42 12.16 8.43 -9.25
C LYS A 42 13.39 7.75 -9.87
N LYS A 43 13.94 6.70 -9.22
CA LYS A 43 15.04 5.89 -9.77
C LYS A 43 14.69 5.19 -11.09
N ARG A 44 13.40 4.92 -11.34
CA ARG A 44 12.91 4.29 -12.58
C ARG A 44 12.52 5.34 -13.64
N GLY A 45 12.77 6.63 -13.40
CA GLY A 45 12.38 7.70 -14.30
C GLY A 45 10.88 8.00 -14.33
N ILE A 46 10.10 7.44 -13.40
CA ILE A 46 8.65 7.65 -13.34
C ILE A 46 8.38 8.87 -12.45
N THR A 47 7.85 9.94 -13.04
CA THR A 47 7.52 11.21 -12.39
C THR A 47 6.02 11.50 -12.51
N CYS A 48 5.52 12.49 -11.77
CA CYS A 48 4.13 12.90 -11.89
C CYS A 48 3.93 13.66 -13.21
N ALA A 49 2.83 13.40 -13.93
CA ALA A 49 2.53 14.13 -15.17
C ALA A 49 2.29 15.64 -14.94
N HIS A 50 1.95 16.04 -13.71
CA HIS A 50 1.78 17.45 -13.32
C HIS A 50 3.10 18.10 -12.84
N ASP A 51 4.20 17.35 -12.78
CA ASP A 51 5.45 17.87 -12.28
C ASP A 51 6.01 18.90 -13.28
N LYS A 52 5.96 20.18 -12.89
CA LYS A 52 6.29 21.32 -13.75
C LYS A 52 7.76 21.33 -14.20
N GLU A 53 8.62 20.49 -13.60
CA GLU A 53 10.01 20.29 -14.02
C GLU A 53 10.16 19.33 -15.22
N PHE A 54 9.16 18.51 -15.55
CA PHE A 54 9.26 17.55 -16.68
C PHE A 54 8.95 18.17 -18.06
N TYR A 55 8.33 19.36 -18.10
CA TYR A 55 8.06 20.14 -19.32
C TYR A 55 8.92 21.41 -19.39
N LYS A 56 10.15 21.37 -18.85
CA LYS A 56 11.10 22.47 -18.99
C LYS A 56 12.38 22.00 -19.67
#